data_AF-A0A958LEN4-F1
#
_entry.id   AF-A0A958LEN4-F1
#
_cell.length_a   1.000
_cell.length_b   1.000
_cell.length_c   1.000
_cell.angle_alpha   90.00
_cell.angle_beta   90.00
_cell.angle_gamma   90.00
#
_symmetry.space_group_name_H-M   'P 1'
#
loop_
_entity.id
_entity.type
_entity.pdbx_description
1 polymer ?
#
loop_
_entity_poly.entity_id
_entity_poly.type
_entity_poly.pdbx_seq_one_letter_code
_entity_poly.pdbx_strand_id
1 'polypeptide(L)'
;MKTALVVGGGTSEFVDDVRLLTNISTGSFAVELARTLQRRGIQVTFLGSRKAIRHHRDALEGIRCVEFVTVADLSASLEAESRGHPDFLFMAAAVSDYSPVRETGKIRSDGEELLIRCVRTPKLLDKLREWCGRTTFIVGFKLLSGVSPDELARVALQQTTRTRINLTVANDLREIDFARGLHPVFLVTPEGGAIRVEGHRVDVIRELVEFSLRRADVRWFRTEMDHGVAVDVEATHAAPQLLALGQSMGLYSGTSGNVSHRVAPGSAEIFVTPRQVDKAALRASDFCRASTDLATRVVRGVGRGRTSIDTGMQLTLYHELPEIAGLLHFHGGFGLFVPDCSTAIPHPCGTMDEAEEILAARQAALCSWSNPYSGGDFLVHLTEHGYLLALGEGGVERLRTSWDAMQDEYRQHLVAVGAPEDGLTLHPVFVGARLVG
;
A
#
# COMPACT_ATOMS: atom_id res chain seq x y z
N MET A 1 2.31 26.79 -5.81
CA MET A 1 3.55 26.05 -6.11
C MET A 1 3.70 24.97 -5.04
N LYS A 2 3.94 23.70 -5.40
CA LYS A 2 4.10 22.62 -4.41
C LYS A 2 5.46 22.74 -3.70
N THR A 3 5.53 22.30 -2.46
CA THR A 3 6.71 22.37 -1.57
C THR A 3 7.11 20.98 -1.09
N ALA A 4 8.41 20.74 -0.90
CA ALA A 4 8.93 19.47 -0.37
C ALA A 4 10.03 19.68 0.68
N LEU A 5 9.93 18.93 1.76
CA LEU A 5 10.98 18.78 2.76
C LEU A 5 11.71 17.44 2.53
N VAL A 6 12.99 17.49 2.15
CA VAL A 6 13.81 16.30 1.93
C VAL A 6 14.85 16.20 3.04
N VAL A 7 14.83 15.10 3.80
CA VAL A 7 15.74 14.86 4.91
C VAL A 7 16.79 13.84 4.48
N GLY A 8 18.09 14.18 4.60
CA GLY A 8 19.16 13.37 4.00
C GLY A 8 20.47 13.30 4.79
N GLY A 9 21.17 12.17 4.68
CA GLY A 9 22.46 11.91 5.33
C GLY A 9 22.35 11.20 6.67
N GLY A 10 23.48 10.90 7.30
CA GLY A 10 23.54 10.20 8.58
C GLY A 10 23.67 11.15 9.77
N THR A 11 22.95 10.87 10.86
CA THR A 11 23.21 11.55 12.13
C THR A 11 24.56 11.12 12.71
N SER A 12 25.16 11.99 13.50
CA SER A 12 26.43 11.78 14.20
C SER A 12 26.25 12.13 15.67
N GLU A 13 26.33 11.12 16.53
CA GLU A 13 26.12 11.26 17.97
C GLU A 13 27.46 11.33 18.69
N PHE A 14 27.64 12.32 19.55
CA PHE A 14 28.92 12.52 20.25
C PHE A 14 29.14 11.43 21.30
N VAL A 15 30.27 10.73 21.19
CA VAL A 15 30.77 9.82 22.23
C VAL A 15 31.46 10.64 23.31
N ASP A 16 32.32 11.56 22.88
CA ASP A 16 33.08 12.49 23.71
C ASP A 16 33.30 13.79 22.93
N ASP A 17 34.17 14.70 23.39
CA ASP A 17 34.41 15.98 22.70
C ASP A 17 35.19 15.87 21.37
N VAL A 18 35.63 14.67 20.98
CA VAL A 18 36.48 14.41 19.81
C VAL A 18 35.89 13.36 18.86
N ARG A 19 35.15 12.38 19.40
CA ARG A 19 34.66 11.19 18.70
C ARG A 19 33.16 11.22 18.53
N LEU A 20 32.69 10.66 17.42
CA LEU A 20 31.29 10.53 17.07
C LEU A 20 30.96 9.12 16.60
N LEU A 21 29.76 8.66 16.92
CA LEU A 21 29.12 7.46 16.39
C LEU A 21 28.17 7.88 15.26
N THR A 22 28.36 7.36 14.04
CA THR A 22 27.58 7.77 12.87
C THR A 22 27.18 6.59 11.99
N ASN A 23 26.04 6.76 11.30
CA ASN A 23 25.58 5.82 10.29
C ASN A 23 26.33 6.02 8.96
N ILE A 24 26.51 4.92 8.23
CA ILE A 24 27.16 4.90 6.92
C ILE A 24 26.17 5.43 5.86
N SER A 25 25.96 6.74 5.82
CA SER A 25 25.16 7.41 4.80
C SER A 25 25.87 8.66 4.30
N THR A 26 26.05 8.75 2.98
CA THR A 26 26.62 9.94 2.32
C THR A 26 25.58 11.03 2.08
N GLY A 27 24.30 10.68 2.12
CA GLY A 27 23.19 11.55 1.72
C GLY A 27 22.98 11.67 0.21
N SER A 28 23.78 10.99 -0.62
CA SER A 28 23.75 11.16 -2.08
C SER A 28 22.39 10.81 -2.71
N PHE A 29 21.67 9.81 -2.17
CA PHE A 29 20.32 9.48 -2.62
C PHE A 29 19.35 10.63 -2.36
N ALA A 30 19.36 11.18 -1.14
CA ALA A 30 18.48 12.28 -0.75
C ALA A 30 18.80 13.58 -1.51
N VAL A 31 20.08 13.83 -1.83
CA VAL A 31 20.49 14.96 -2.68
C VAL A 31 19.91 14.83 -4.09
N GLU A 32 20.07 13.66 -4.73
CA GLU A 32 19.53 13.45 -6.08
C GLU A 32 17.99 13.47 -6.10
N LEU A 33 17.35 13.02 -5.01
CA LEU A 33 15.92 13.18 -4.78
C LEU A 33 15.51 14.66 -4.72
N ALA A 34 16.21 15.48 -3.93
CA ALA A 34 15.96 16.92 -3.83
C ALA A 34 16.10 17.62 -5.19
N ARG A 35 17.13 17.30 -5.98
CA ARG A 35 17.31 17.82 -7.34
C ARG A 35 16.21 17.39 -8.30
N THR A 36 15.76 16.15 -8.18
CA THR A 36 14.70 15.62 -9.05
C THR A 36 13.38 16.32 -8.77
N LEU A 37 13.04 16.57 -7.50
CA LEU A 37 11.88 17.37 -7.11
C LEU A 37 11.99 18.82 -7.61
N GLN A 38 13.15 19.46 -7.44
CA GLN A 38 13.39 20.83 -7.93
C GLN A 38 13.21 20.90 -9.46
N ARG A 39 13.71 19.92 -10.22
CA ARG A 39 13.50 19.81 -11.68
C ARG A 39 12.03 19.63 -12.06
N ARG A 40 11.19 19.13 -11.16
CA ARG A 40 9.72 19.07 -11.32
C ARG A 40 9.02 20.37 -10.88
N GLY A 41 9.76 21.44 -10.64
CA GLY A 41 9.20 22.75 -10.26
C GLY A 41 8.71 22.80 -8.82
N ILE A 42 9.11 21.86 -7.96
CA ILE A 42 8.76 21.82 -6.54
C ILE A 42 9.78 22.64 -5.77
N GLN A 43 9.31 23.49 -4.86
CA GLN A 43 10.19 24.26 -3.98
C GLN A 43 10.73 23.33 -2.88
N VAL A 44 12.04 23.09 -2.87
CA VAL A 44 12.66 22.12 -1.96
C VAL A 44 13.41 22.82 -0.81
N THR A 45 13.13 22.36 0.41
CA THR A 45 14.02 22.53 1.57
C THR A 45 14.73 21.20 1.83
N PHE A 46 16.06 21.21 1.80
CA PHE A 46 16.90 20.06 2.12
C PHE A 46 17.41 20.16 3.57
N LEU A 47 16.85 19.33 4.45
CA LEU A 47 17.33 19.16 5.82
C LEU A 47 18.42 18.08 5.81
N GLY A 48 19.68 18.49 5.77
CA GLY A 48 20.81 17.62 5.48
C GLY A 48 21.81 17.51 6.63
N SER A 49 22.42 16.33 6.79
CA SER A 49 23.61 16.22 7.64
C SER A 49 24.72 17.15 7.14
N ARG A 50 25.56 17.67 8.06
CA ARG A 50 26.73 18.48 7.70
C ARG A 50 27.56 17.89 6.57
N LYS A 51 27.81 16.57 6.60
CA LYS A 51 28.59 15.84 5.58
C LYS A 51 27.89 15.88 4.22
N ALA A 52 26.60 15.60 4.18
CA ALA A 52 25.81 15.57 2.93
C ALA A 52 25.80 16.95 2.25
N ILE A 53 25.54 18.03 3.01
CA ILE A 53 25.50 19.39 2.46
C ILE A 53 26.87 19.79 1.91
N ARG A 54 27.95 19.52 2.66
CA ARG A 54 29.31 19.92 2.25
C ARG A 54 29.80 19.18 1.02
N HIS A 55 29.61 17.86 0.97
CA HIS A 55 30.10 17.04 -0.14
C HIS A 55 29.30 17.21 -1.43
N HIS A 56 28.08 17.75 -1.35
CA HIS A 56 27.18 17.89 -2.48
C HIS A 56 26.69 19.33 -2.68
N ARG A 57 27.49 20.32 -2.27
CA ARG A 57 27.12 21.74 -2.32
C ARG A 57 26.65 22.18 -3.72
N ASP A 58 27.42 21.85 -4.76
CA ASP A 58 27.11 22.23 -6.15
C ASP A 58 25.81 21.58 -6.63
N ALA A 59 25.55 20.35 -6.18
CA ALA A 59 24.33 19.62 -6.53
C ALA A 59 23.08 20.19 -5.82
N LEU A 60 23.26 20.98 -4.75
CA LEU A 60 22.20 21.61 -3.96
C LEU A 60 22.03 23.11 -4.30
N GLU A 61 22.62 23.59 -5.40
CA GLU A 61 22.46 24.97 -5.84
C GLU A 61 20.97 25.33 -6.05
N GLY A 62 20.56 26.49 -5.52
CA GLY A 62 19.17 26.94 -5.56
C GLY A 62 18.20 26.16 -4.64
N ILE A 63 18.70 25.25 -3.79
CA ILE A 63 17.91 24.53 -2.78
C ILE A 63 18.22 25.09 -1.39
N ARG A 64 17.18 25.45 -0.62
CA ARG A 64 17.35 25.91 0.78
C ARG A 64 17.87 24.75 1.62
N CYS A 65 19.03 24.89 2.23
CA CYS A 65 19.62 23.85 3.07
C CYS A 65 19.53 24.21 4.56
N VAL A 66 19.11 23.26 5.39
CA VAL A 66 19.14 23.34 6.86
C VAL A 66 20.04 22.21 7.36
N GLU A 67 21.05 22.54 8.17
CA GLU A 67 22.04 21.56 8.64
C GLU A 67 21.57 20.91 9.96
N PHE A 68 21.77 19.59 10.08
CA PHE A 68 21.75 18.88 11.36
C PHE A 68 23.04 18.09 11.60
N VAL A 69 23.31 17.75 12.86
CA VAL A 69 24.41 16.85 13.25
C VAL A 69 23.85 15.64 13.99
N THR A 70 23.19 15.87 15.12
CA THR A 70 22.65 14.81 15.99
C THR A 70 21.18 14.50 15.70
N VAL A 71 20.66 13.42 16.29
CA VAL A 71 19.22 13.13 16.30
C VAL A 71 18.42 14.24 16.99
N ALA A 72 18.98 14.88 18.01
CA ALA A 72 18.32 15.99 18.71
C ALA A 72 18.19 17.21 17.79
N ASP A 73 19.27 17.58 17.09
CA ASP A 73 19.26 18.67 16.09
C ASP A 73 18.25 18.37 14.98
N LEU A 74 18.31 17.14 14.46
CA LEU A 74 17.41 16.69 13.41
C LEU A 74 15.95 16.77 13.89
N SER A 75 15.64 16.32 15.10
CA SER A 75 14.28 16.39 15.65
C SER A 75 13.77 17.83 15.70
N ALA A 76 14.59 18.77 16.21
CA ALA A 76 14.19 20.17 16.36
C ALA A 76 13.96 20.85 15.01
N SER A 77 14.90 20.69 14.06
CA SER A 77 14.77 21.26 12.72
C SER A 77 13.65 20.62 11.92
N LEU A 78 13.46 19.29 12.05
CA LEU A 78 12.39 18.57 11.38
C LEU A 78 11.03 19.02 11.89
N GLU A 79 10.84 19.19 13.20
CA GLU A 79 9.61 19.70 13.77
C GLU A 79 9.30 21.13 13.28
N ALA A 80 10.30 22.01 13.31
CA ALA A 80 10.15 23.40 12.87
C ALA A 80 9.75 23.51 11.38
N GLU A 81 10.43 22.78 10.49
CA GLU A 81 10.16 22.80 9.05
C GLU A 81 8.86 22.02 8.71
N SER A 82 8.50 21.00 9.50
CA SER A 82 7.26 20.22 9.31
C SER A 82 5.99 21.01 9.59
N ARG A 83 6.04 21.99 10.52
CA ARG A 83 4.92 22.89 10.83
C ARG A 83 4.54 23.82 9.69
N GLY A 84 5.39 23.95 8.67
CA GLY A 84 5.04 24.60 7.40
C GLY A 84 4.05 23.81 6.54
N HIS A 85 3.64 22.60 6.96
CA HIS A 85 2.75 21.70 6.23
C HIS A 85 3.17 21.51 4.76
N PRO A 86 4.41 21.03 4.51
CA PRO A 86 4.88 20.86 3.14
C PRO A 86 3.97 19.88 2.39
N ASP A 87 3.84 20.01 1.07
CA ASP A 87 3.05 19.07 0.28
C ASP A 87 3.67 17.67 0.33
N PHE A 88 5.00 17.59 0.38
CA PHE A 88 5.76 16.34 0.48
C PHE A 88 6.82 16.38 1.58
N LEU A 89 7.04 15.25 2.24
CA LEU A 89 8.14 15.05 3.16
C LEU A 89 8.81 13.70 2.89
N PHE A 90 10.11 13.71 2.57
CA PHE A 90 10.90 12.50 2.32
C PHE A 90 11.94 12.29 3.42
N MET A 91 11.75 11.26 4.26
CA MET A 91 12.68 10.88 5.35
C MET A 91 13.75 9.90 4.87
N ALA A 92 14.66 10.37 4.01
CA ALA A 92 15.76 9.57 3.45
C ALA A 92 17.04 9.58 4.32
N ALA A 93 16.99 10.15 5.53
CA ALA A 93 18.12 10.21 6.44
C ALA A 93 18.32 8.88 7.20
N ALA A 94 19.59 8.52 7.42
CA ALA A 94 19.98 7.41 8.27
C ALA A 94 20.09 7.90 9.72
N VAL A 95 18.98 7.85 10.45
CA VAL A 95 18.87 8.32 11.84
C VAL A 95 19.39 7.24 12.80
N SER A 96 20.24 7.63 13.76
CA SER A 96 20.79 6.71 14.77
C SER A 96 19.68 6.20 15.68
N ASP A 97 19.56 4.88 15.84
CA ASP A 97 18.62 4.26 16.78
C ASP A 97 19.06 4.34 18.24
N TYR A 98 20.37 4.54 18.45
CA TYR A 98 20.99 4.69 19.75
C TYR A 98 21.99 5.85 19.72
N SER A 99 22.07 6.58 20.83
CA SER A 99 23.02 7.67 21.05
C SER A 99 23.91 7.34 22.24
N PRO A 100 25.25 7.56 22.17
CA PRO A 100 26.13 7.39 23.31
C PRO A 100 25.70 8.29 24.48
N VAL A 101 25.94 7.82 25.69
CA VAL A 101 25.96 8.71 26.85
C VAL A 101 27.26 9.48 26.80
N ARG A 102 27.17 10.72 26.27
CA ARG A 102 28.32 11.58 26.03
C ARG A 102 29.15 11.79 27.29
N GLU A 103 30.45 11.55 27.19
CA GLU A 103 31.44 11.96 28.19
C GLU A 103 31.96 13.37 27.89
N THR A 104 32.31 14.12 28.95
CA THR A 104 32.91 15.45 28.81
C THR A 104 34.43 15.32 28.75
N GLY A 105 35.07 16.09 27.86
CA GLY A 105 36.48 15.92 27.53
C GLY A 105 36.72 14.81 26.51
N LYS A 106 38.00 14.54 26.21
CA LYS A 106 38.43 13.42 25.36
C LYS A 106 38.65 12.19 26.22
N ILE A 107 37.99 11.07 25.90
CA ILE A 107 38.26 9.80 26.60
C ILE A 107 39.71 9.39 26.32
N ARG A 108 40.46 9.10 27.39
CA ARG A 108 41.87 8.70 27.33
C ARG A 108 42.03 7.43 26.49
N SER A 109 43.20 7.27 25.86
CA SER A 109 43.51 6.16 24.94
C SER A 109 44.53 5.18 25.54
N ASP A 110 44.51 5.02 26.86
CA ASP A 110 45.43 4.20 27.65
C ASP A 110 44.77 2.94 28.24
N GLY A 111 43.48 2.74 27.98
CA GLY A 111 42.78 1.51 28.32
C GLY A 111 42.94 0.44 27.23
N GLU A 112 42.99 -0.82 27.64
CA GLU A 112 42.95 -2.00 26.76
C GLU A 112 41.61 -2.10 26.00
N GLU A 113 40.53 -1.62 26.60
CA GLU A 113 39.18 -1.61 26.03
C GLU A 113 38.48 -0.26 26.22
N LEU A 114 37.60 0.09 25.28
CA LEU A 114 36.70 1.25 25.36
C LEU A 114 35.25 0.77 25.31
N LEU A 115 34.51 0.96 26.41
CA LEU A 115 33.09 0.64 26.49
C LEU A 115 32.24 1.89 26.30
N ILE A 116 31.41 1.92 25.26
CA ILE A 116 30.50 3.02 24.98
C ILE A 116 29.08 2.60 25.33
N ARG A 117 28.53 3.17 26.40
CA ARG A 117 27.12 2.96 26.77
C ARG A 117 26.23 3.83 25.91
N CYS A 118 25.20 3.23 25.30
CA CYS A 118 24.23 3.95 24.47
C CYS A 118 22.81 3.89 25.06
N VAL A 119 22.01 4.91 24.74
CA VAL A 119 20.57 5.00 25.05
C VAL A 119 19.76 5.09 23.77
N ARG A 120 18.54 4.55 23.77
CA ARG A 120 17.66 4.56 22.59
C ARG A 120 17.22 5.99 22.26
N THR A 121 17.22 6.33 20.97
CA THR A 121 16.76 7.63 20.49
C THR A 121 15.24 7.63 20.21
N PRO A 122 14.59 8.82 20.18
CA PRO A 122 13.18 8.92 19.80
C PRO A 122 12.94 8.50 18.34
N LYS A 123 11.83 7.80 18.09
CA LYS A 123 11.40 7.45 16.72
C LYS A 123 10.73 8.64 16.04
N LEU A 124 11.51 9.41 15.27
CA LEU A 124 11.03 10.65 14.63
C LEU A 124 9.88 10.43 13.65
N LEU A 125 9.89 9.32 12.90
CA LEU A 125 8.86 8.99 11.91
C LEU A 125 7.45 8.91 12.53
N ASP A 126 7.36 8.51 13.80
CA ASP A 126 6.10 8.36 14.53
C ASP A 126 5.44 9.71 14.84
N LYS A 127 6.24 10.79 14.88
CA LYS A 127 5.77 12.16 15.18
C LYS A 127 5.36 12.94 13.93
N LEU A 128 5.80 12.52 12.75
CA LEU A 128 5.62 13.31 11.53
C LEU A 128 4.17 13.56 11.16
N ARG A 129 3.30 12.55 11.30
CA ARG A 129 1.88 12.73 10.98
C ARG A 129 1.21 13.78 11.88
N GLU A 130 1.66 13.91 13.13
CA GLU A 130 1.20 14.95 14.05
C GLU A 130 1.73 16.32 13.63
N TRP A 131 3.03 16.43 13.35
CA TRP A 131 3.67 17.69 12.99
C TRP A 131 3.23 18.25 11.62
N CYS A 132 3.12 17.39 10.61
CA CYS A 132 2.76 17.77 9.24
C CYS A 132 1.25 17.81 9.01
N GLY A 133 0.45 17.22 9.89
CA GLY A 133 -0.99 17.06 9.66
C GLY A 133 -1.33 16.00 8.59
N ARG A 134 -2.59 15.99 8.17
CA ARG A 134 -3.15 14.92 7.32
C ARG A 134 -2.89 15.09 5.83
N THR A 135 -2.56 16.30 5.38
CA THR A 135 -2.47 16.66 3.96
C THR A 135 -1.08 16.38 3.37
N THR A 136 -0.02 16.47 4.16
CA THR A 136 1.35 16.18 3.70
C THR A 136 1.48 14.72 3.28
N PHE A 137 2.03 14.52 2.08
CA PHE A 137 2.42 13.21 1.59
C PHE A 137 3.79 12.82 2.15
N ILE A 138 3.80 11.90 3.11
CA ILE A 138 5.01 11.51 3.85
C ILE A 138 5.56 10.21 3.28
N VAL A 139 6.83 10.23 2.90
CA VAL A 139 7.62 9.09 2.41
C VAL A 139 8.68 8.73 3.45
N GLY A 140 8.55 7.54 4.03
CA GLY A 140 9.55 6.94 4.91
C GLY A 140 10.51 6.03 4.15
N PHE A 141 11.65 5.73 4.76
CA PHE A 141 12.62 4.78 4.20
C PHE A 141 12.86 3.63 5.18
N LYS A 142 13.17 2.45 4.66
CA LYS A 142 13.49 1.26 5.44
C LYS A 142 14.59 0.46 4.76
N LEU A 143 15.77 0.44 5.36
CA LEU A 143 16.90 -0.38 4.92
C LEU A 143 16.99 -1.64 5.80
N LEU A 144 17.01 -2.82 5.19
CA LEU A 144 17.34 -4.10 5.84
C LEU A 144 18.57 -4.73 5.16
N SER A 145 19.03 -5.90 5.61
CA SER A 145 20.19 -6.57 5.03
C SER A 145 20.06 -8.09 5.11
N GLY A 146 20.10 -8.75 3.95
CA GLY A 146 19.98 -10.19 3.81
C GLY A 146 18.61 -10.78 4.13
N VAL A 147 17.53 -10.02 3.91
CA VAL A 147 16.15 -10.51 4.09
C VAL A 147 15.49 -10.88 2.77
N SER A 148 14.43 -11.68 2.82
CA SER A 148 13.63 -11.99 1.63
C SER A 148 12.79 -10.79 1.17
N PRO A 149 12.37 -10.73 -0.11
CA PRO A 149 11.44 -9.71 -0.61
C PRO A 149 10.14 -9.61 0.21
N ASP A 150 9.55 -10.75 0.59
CA ASP A 150 8.30 -10.80 1.37
C ASP A 150 8.50 -10.24 2.78
N GLU A 151 9.62 -10.55 3.42
CA GLU A 151 9.95 -9.99 4.73
C GLU A 151 10.15 -8.47 4.65
N LEU A 152 10.88 -8.01 3.63
CA LEU A 152 11.11 -6.58 3.39
C LEU A 152 9.79 -5.83 3.18
N ALA A 153 8.92 -6.33 2.31
CA ALA A 153 7.60 -5.76 2.06
C ALA A 153 6.73 -5.73 3.32
N ARG A 154 6.70 -6.83 4.08
CA ARG A 154 5.95 -6.94 5.34
C ARG A 154 6.44 -5.92 6.38
N VAL A 155 7.74 -5.81 6.60
CA VAL A 155 8.31 -4.85 7.58
C VAL A 155 8.05 -3.42 7.15
N ALA A 156 8.13 -3.13 5.86
CA ALA A 156 7.82 -1.81 5.31
C ALA A 156 6.32 -1.46 5.49
N LEU A 157 5.41 -2.40 5.23
CA LEU A 157 3.97 -2.22 5.46
C LEU A 157 3.65 -1.97 6.94
N GLN A 158 4.31 -2.69 7.85
CA GLN A 158 4.21 -2.45 9.30
C GLN A 158 4.67 -1.04 9.67
N GLN A 159 5.76 -0.55 9.06
CA GLN A 159 6.18 0.84 9.25
C GLN A 159 5.13 1.81 8.73
N THR A 160 4.69 1.66 7.48
CA THR A 160 3.73 2.55 6.82
C THR A 160 2.44 2.68 7.62
N THR A 161 1.87 1.56 8.06
CA THR A 161 0.61 1.53 8.82
C THR A 161 0.76 2.10 10.22
N ARG A 162 1.82 1.73 10.95
CA ARG A 162 2.07 2.19 12.33
C ARG A 162 2.31 3.70 12.40
N THR A 163 3.10 4.26 11.47
CA THR A 163 3.42 5.70 11.45
C THR A 163 2.41 6.54 10.65
N ARG A 164 1.45 5.88 9.99
CA ARG A 164 0.39 6.52 9.20
C ARG A 164 0.96 7.43 8.10
N ILE A 165 2.08 7.03 7.51
CA ILE A 165 2.69 7.71 6.35
C ILE A 165 2.12 7.16 5.05
N ASN A 166 2.39 7.82 3.94
CA ASN A 166 1.75 7.53 2.65
C ASN A 166 2.53 6.50 1.83
N LEU A 167 3.83 6.35 2.09
CA LEU A 167 4.72 5.45 1.36
C LEU A 167 5.92 5.08 2.23
N THR A 168 6.34 3.83 2.20
CA THR A 168 7.67 3.42 2.66
C THR A 168 8.47 2.92 1.47
N VAL A 169 9.64 3.51 1.24
CA VAL A 169 10.65 3.00 0.31
C VAL A 169 11.50 1.99 1.07
N ALA A 170 11.46 0.73 0.67
CA ALA A 170 12.16 -0.35 1.34
C ALA A 170 13.23 -0.95 0.44
N ASN A 171 14.42 -1.23 0.96
CA ASN A 171 15.47 -1.87 0.18
C ASN A 171 16.36 -2.75 1.06
N ASP A 172 16.94 -3.78 0.45
CA ASP A 172 17.94 -4.63 1.09
C ASP A 172 19.35 -4.18 0.68
N LEU A 173 20.24 -4.01 1.66
CA LEU A 173 21.61 -3.55 1.42
C LEU A 173 22.40 -4.48 0.48
N ARG A 174 22.10 -5.79 0.48
CA ARG A 174 22.81 -6.77 -0.37
C ARG A 174 22.36 -6.74 -1.82
N GLU A 175 21.19 -6.16 -2.12
CA GLU A 175 20.69 -6.00 -3.48
C GLU A 175 21.20 -4.71 -4.15
N ILE A 176 21.81 -3.79 -3.38
CA ILE A 176 22.39 -2.56 -3.93
C ILE A 176 23.76 -2.85 -4.53
N ASP A 177 23.90 -2.72 -5.84
CA ASP A 177 25.18 -2.79 -6.54
C ASP A 177 25.74 -1.38 -6.75
N PHE A 178 26.59 -0.94 -5.82
CA PHE A 178 27.24 0.37 -5.92
C PHE A 178 28.20 0.49 -7.11
N ALA A 179 28.78 -0.61 -7.59
CA ALA A 179 29.74 -0.60 -8.70
C ALA A 179 29.02 -0.41 -10.04
N ARG A 180 27.88 -1.08 -10.22
CA ARG A 180 27.01 -0.92 -11.39
C ARG A 180 25.99 0.21 -11.24
N GLY A 181 25.90 0.81 -10.06
CA GLY A 181 24.97 1.88 -9.72
C GLY A 181 23.50 1.45 -9.66
N LEU A 182 23.24 0.15 -9.50
CA LEU A 182 21.89 -0.42 -9.38
C LEU A 182 21.40 -0.27 -7.94
N HIS A 183 20.13 0.11 -7.78
CA HIS A 183 19.59 0.43 -6.47
C HIS A 183 18.12 0.02 -6.35
N PRO A 184 17.80 -1.29 -6.43
CA PRO A 184 16.42 -1.76 -6.39
C PRO A 184 15.73 -1.36 -5.07
N VAL A 185 14.46 -1.02 -5.17
CA VAL A 185 13.61 -0.67 -4.02
C VAL A 185 12.22 -1.27 -4.18
N PHE A 186 11.54 -1.46 -3.06
CA PHE A 186 10.10 -1.65 -3.00
C PHE A 186 9.41 -0.36 -2.57
N LEU A 187 8.39 0.05 -3.32
CA LEU A 187 7.48 1.12 -2.94
C LEU A 187 6.28 0.49 -2.22
N VAL A 188 6.21 0.66 -0.91
CA VAL A 188 5.22 -0.03 -0.07
C VAL A 188 4.16 0.94 0.45
N THR A 189 2.92 0.69 0.06
CA THR A 189 1.77 1.57 0.28
C THR A 189 0.90 1.10 1.47
N PRO A 190 0.15 1.98 2.17
CA PRO A 190 -0.64 1.61 3.36
C PRO A 190 -1.70 0.51 3.18
N GLU A 191 -2.09 0.27 1.94
CA GLU A 191 -3.14 -0.59 1.40
C GLU A 191 -2.59 -2.00 1.15
N GLY A 192 -1.27 -2.18 1.24
CA GLY A 192 -0.59 -3.46 1.02
C GLY A 192 0.09 -3.61 -0.33
N GLY A 193 0.06 -2.58 -1.20
CA GLY A 193 0.82 -2.59 -2.45
C GLY A 193 2.33 -2.60 -2.18
N ALA A 194 3.08 -3.45 -2.87
CA ALA A 194 4.52 -3.57 -2.76
C ALA A 194 5.15 -3.63 -4.17
N ILE A 195 5.36 -2.47 -4.78
CA ILE A 195 5.83 -2.36 -6.17
C ILE A 195 7.36 -2.41 -6.19
N ARG A 196 7.93 -3.37 -6.93
CA ARG A 196 9.38 -3.46 -7.13
C ARG A 196 9.82 -2.49 -8.24
N VAL A 197 10.74 -1.59 -7.92
CA VAL A 197 11.35 -0.66 -8.87
C VAL A 197 12.83 -0.99 -8.97
N GLU A 198 13.27 -1.37 -10.17
CA GLU A 198 14.65 -1.75 -10.45
C GLU A 198 15.31 -0.76 -11.41
N GLY A 199 16.64 -0.76 -11.41
CA GLY A 199 17.45 0.05 -12.33
C GLY A 199 18.51 0.88 -11.63
N HIS A 200 19.05 1.84 -12.36
CA HIS A 200 20.05 2.75 -11.82
C HIS A 200 19.42 3.71 -10.80
N ARG A 201 20.23 4.10 -9.81
CA ARG A 201 19.80 4.99 -8.71
C ARG A 201 19.00 6.23 -9.17
N VAL A 202 19.39 6.86 -10.28
CA VAL A 202 18.71 8.06 -10.79
C VAL A 202 17.33 7.73 -11.34
N ASP A 203 17.17 6.60 -12.01
CA ASP A 203 15.90 6.18 -12.58
C ASP A 203 14.94 5.71 -11.48
N VAL A 204 15.46 5.01 -10.48
CA VAL A 204 14.71 4.65 -9.27
C VAL A 204 14.20 5.90 -8.53
N ILE A 205 15.04 6.93 -8.38
CA ILE A 205 14.64 8.20 -7.77
C ILE A 205 13.60 8.92 -8.62
N ARG A 206 13.74 8.91 -9.95
CA ARG A 206 12.75 9.50 -10.86
C ARG A 206 11.41 8.81 -10.70
N GLU A 207 11.37 7.49 -10.72
CA GLU A 207 10.12 6.74 -10.53
C GLU A 207 9.54 6.98 -9.14
N LEU A 208 10.35 7.01 -8.08
CA LEU A 208 9.89 7.37 -6.74
C LEU A 208 9.22 8.75 -6.70
N VAL A 209 9.81 9.76 -7.34
CA VAL A 209 9.24 11.11 -7.42
C VAL A 209 7.92 11.09 -8.18
N GLU A 210 7.88 10.45 -9.35
CA GLU A 210 6.67 10.38 -10.16
C GLU A 210 5.55 9.63 -9.44
N PHE A 211 5.88 8.50 -8.84
CA PHE A 211 4.95 7.72 -8.05
C PHE A 211 4.38 8.54 -6.89
N SER A 212 5.24 9.26 -6.16
CA SER A 212 4.81 10.11 -5.05
C SER A 212 3.91 11.25 -5.52
N LEU A 213 4.24 11.89 -6.65
CA LEU A 213 3.45 12.98 -7.22
C LEU A 213 2.07 12.51 -7.68
N ARG A 214 2.01 11.40 -8.43
CA ARG A 214 0.75 10.78 -8.84
C ARG A 214 -0.10 10.45 -7.62
N ARG A 215 0.48 9.74 -6.63
CA ARG A 215 -0.26 9.27 -5.45
C ARG A 215 -0.73 10.38 -4.51
N ALA A 216 -0.03 11.51 -4.46
CA ALA A 216 -0.49 12.68 -3.72
C ALA A 216 -1.65 13.41 -4.41
N ASP A 217 -1.80 13.25 -5.73
CA ASP A 217 -2.90 13.82 -6.51
C ASP A 217 -4.15 12.92 -6.53
N VAL A 218 -3.97 11.63 -6.24
CA VAL A 218 -5.05 10.63 -6.20
C VAL A 218 -6.20 11.10 -5.33
N ARG A 219 -7.43 10.90 -5.83
CA ARG A 219 -8.67 11.30 -5.17
C ARG A 219 -9.09 10.27 -4.12
N TRP A 220 -8.48 10.37 -2.94
CA TRP A 220 -8.77 9.51 -1.79
C TRP A 220 -10.17 9.72 -1.20
N PHE A 221 -10.77 8.61 -0.79
CA PHE A 221 -11.96 8.62 0.06
C PHE A 221 -11.59 8.75 1.54
N ARG A 222 -12.37 9.54 2.27
CA ARG A 222 -12.34 9.56 3.74
C ARG A 222 -13.42 8.63 4.27
N THR A 223 -13.05 7.71 5.16
CA THR A 223 -14.02 6.86 5.87
C THR A 223 -14.38 7.45 7.23
N GLU A 224 -15.68 7.60 7.47
CA GLU A 224 -16.28 7.92 8.77
C GLU A 224 -17.09 6.71 9.24
N MET A 225 -16.89 6.31 10.50
CA MET A 225 -17.46 5.08 11.04
C MET A 225 -18.32 5.39 12.25
N ASP A 226 -19.53 4.83 12.27
CA ASP A 226 -20.33 4.65 13.46
C ASP A 226 -20.09 3.22 14.01
N HIS A 227 -19.45 3.15 15.17
CA HIS A 227 -18.95 1.91 15.75
C HIS A 227 -19.95 1.31 16.75
N GLY A 228 -20.03 -0.03 16.77
CA GLY A 228 -20.77 -0.77 17.80
C GLY A 228 -22.23 -1.09 17.45
N VAL A 229 -22.68 -0.71 16.27
CA VAL A 229 -23.99 -1.08 15.73
C VAL A 229 -23.86 -2.40 14.96
N ALA A 230 -24.68 -3.39 15.33
CA ALA A 230 -24.79 -4.62 14.55
C ALA A 230 -25.62 -4.34 13.29
N VAL A 231 -25.14 -4.85 12.15
CA VAL A 231 -25.81 -4.71 10.87
C VAL A 231 -26.58 -6.00 10.59
N ASP A 232 -27.88 -5.88 10.34
CA ASP A 232 -28.70 -7.02 9.92
C ASP A 232 -28.51 -7.29 8.43
N VAL A 233 -27.49 -8.07 8.12
CA VAL A 233 -27.18 -8.50 6.74
C VAL A 233 -27.96 -9.75 6.33
N GLU A 234 -28.44 -10.53 7.31
CA GLU A 234 -29.11 -11.81 7.07
C GLU A 234 -30.45 -11.60 6.37
N ALA A 235 -31.08 -10.43 6.54
CA ALA A 235 -32.32 -10.07 5.84
C ALA A 235 -32.24 -10.22 4.31
N THR A 236 -31.06 -10.08 3.69
CA THR A 236 -30.91 -10.14 2.22
C THR A 236 -30.31 -11.45 1.70
N HIS A 237 -29.64 -12.23 2.56
CA HIS A 237 -28.92 -13.49 2.28
C HIS A 237 -27.80 -13.43 1.23
N ALA A 238 -27.84 -12.50 0.26
CA ALA A 238 -26.94 -12.48 -0.89
C ALA A 238 -25.48 -12.12 -0.54
N ALA A 239 -25.24 -11.14 0.35
CA ALA A 239 -23.89 -10.80 0.77
C ALA A 239 -23.20 -11.93 1.56
N PRO A 240 -23.87 -12.56 2.56
CA PRO A 240 -23.36 -13.74 3.24
C PRO A 240 -23.12 -14.93 2.31
N GLN A 241 -24.01 -15.17 1.34
CA GLN A 241 -23.84 -16.22 0.32
C GLN A 241 -22.61 -15.97 -0.55
N LEU A 242 -22.39 -14.74 -1.01
CA LEU A 242 -21.21 -14.40 -1.81
C LEU A 242 -19.90 -14.55 -1.01
N LEU A 243 -19.92 -14.18 0.28
CA LEU A 243 -18.79 -14.45 1.17
C LEU A 243 -18.51 -15.95 1.31
N ALA A 244 -19.54 -16.74 1.61
CA ALA A 244 -19.42 -18.19 1.77
C ALA A 244 -18.94 -18.87 0.48
N LEU A 245 -19.39 -18.41 -0.69
CA LEU A 245 -18.92 -18.89 -1.98
C LEU A 245 -17.44 -18.61 -2.20
N GLY A 246 -16.98 -17.37 -1.94
CA GLY A 246 -15.56 -17.05 -2.06
C GLY A 246 -14.67 -17.83 -1.08
N GLN A 247 -15.19 -18.14 0.11
CA GLN A 247 -14.53 -19.00 1.09
C GLN A 247 -14.45 -20.46 0.61
N SER A 248 -15.53 -21.03 0.06
CA SER A 248 -15.55 -22.41 -0.42
C SER A 248 -14.67 -22.62 -1.66
N MET A 249 -14.47 -21.57 -2.46
CA MET A 249 -13.57 -21.53 -3.60
C MET A 249 -12.09 -21.27 -3.21
N GLY A 250 -11.81 -20.98 -1.94
CA GLY A 250 -10.45 -20.66 -1.48
C GLY A 250 -9.88 -19.37 -2.08
N LEU A 251 -10.73 -18.38 -2.41
CA LEU A 251 -10.32 -17.15 -3.07
C LEU A 251 -9.58 -16.17 -2.16
N TYR A 252 -9.66 -16.34 -0.84
CA TYR A 252 -9.01 -15.44 0.11
C TYR A 252 -7.80 -16.07 0.77
N SER A 253 -6.78 -15.25 1.03
CA SER A 253 -5.61 -15.60 1.81
C SER A 253 -5.36 -14.53 2.86
N GLY A 254 -5.51 -14.90 4.14
CA GLY A 254 -5.38 -13.99 5.27
C GLY A 254 -6.30 -12.77 5.13
N THR A 255 -5.73 -11.57 5.18
CA THR A 255 -6.49 -10.31 5.15
C THR A 255 -6.81 -9.79 3.75
N SER A 256 -6.38 -10.50 2.71
CA SER A 256 -6.42 -10.04 1.32
C SER A 256 -7.77 -10.29 0.67
N GLY A 257 -8.22 -9.34 -0.16
CA GLY A 257 -9.51 -9.38 -0.82
C GLY A 257 -10.66 -8.84 0.04
N ASN A 258 -11.84 -8.73 -0.55
CA ASN A 258 -13.06 -8.32 0.13
C ASN A 258 -14.31 -8.64 -0.70
N VAL A 259 -15.46 -8.60 -0.04
CA VAL A 259 -16.78 -8.74 -0.66
C VAL A 259 -17.61 -7.51 -0.38
N SER A 260 -18.38 -7.09 -1.38
CA SER A 260 -19.52 -6.22 -1.18
C SER A 260 -20.75 -6.65 -1.96
N HIS A 261 -21.92 -6.26 -1.48
CA HIS A 261 -23.19 -6.47 -2.17
C HIS A 261 -24.15 -5.33 -1.84
N ARG A 262 -25.01 -4.91 -2.77
CA ARG A 262 -26.06 -3.92 -2.47
C ARG A 262 -26.98 -4.42 -1.36
N VAL A 263 -27.48 -3.51 -0.53
CA VAL A 263 -28.50 -3.84 0.49
C VAL A 263 -29.83 -4.23 -0.17
N ALA A 264 -30.15 -3.64 -1.31
CA ALA A 264 -31.31 -3.99 -2.12
C ALA A 264 -31.04 -3.60 -3.58
N PRO A 265 -31.78 -4.16 -4.55
CA PRO A 265 -31.74 -3.70 -5.95
C PRO A 265 -31.84 -2.18 -6.05
N GLY A 266 -30.91 -1.56 -6.79
CA GLY A 266 -30.85 -0.10 -6.96
C GLY A 266 -30.44 0.72 -5.73
N SER A 267 -30.15 0.08 -4.58
CA SER A 267 -29.73 0.80 -3.38
C SER A 267 -28.35 1.44 -3.56
N ALA A 268 -28.19 2.66 -3.02
CA ALA A 268 -26.91 3.34 -2.87
C ALA A 268 -26.12 2.87 -1.63
N GLU A 269 -26.74 2.04 -0.78
CA GLU A 269 -26.07 1.38 0.35
C GLU A 269 -25.62 -0.03 -0.04
N ILE A 270 -24.45 -0.40 0.49
CA ILE A 270 -23.88 -1.74 0.32
C ILE A 270 -23.56 -2.36 1.68
N PHE A 271 -23.62 -3.68 1.73
CA PHE A 271 -22.87 -4.46 2.71
C PHE A 271 -21.45 -4.66 2.19
N VAL A 272 -20.45 -4.48 3.05
CA VAL A 272 -19.04 -4.69 2.72
C VAL A 272 -18.29 -5.33 3.88
N THR A 273 -17.40 -6.26 3.57
CA THR A 273 -16.54 -6.90 4.58
C THR A 273 -15.56 -5.89 5.22
N PRO A 274 -15.15 -6.10 6.48
CA PRO A 274 -14.24 -5.19 7.18
C PRO A 274 -12.80 -5.36 6.71
N ARG A 275 -12.00 -4.29 6.78
CA ARG A 275 -10.56 -4.34 6.46
C ARG A 275 -9.73 -5.01 7.56
N GLN A 276 -8.56 -5.53 7.19
CA GLN A 276 -7.55 -6.10 8.12
C GLN A 276 -8.07 -7.24 9.01
N VAL A 277 -9.03 -8.01 8.51
CA VAL A 277 -9.54 -9.22 9.16
C VAL A 277 -9.36 -10.39 8.21
N ASP A 278 -9.03 -11.55 8.75
CA ASP A 278 -8.93 -12.80 7.99
C ASP A 278 -10.27 -13.11 7.32
N LYS A 279 -10.28 -13.05 5.99
CA LYS A 279 -11.48 -13.23 5.17
C LYS A 279 -11.99 -14.66 5.18
N ALA A 280 -11.11 -15.64 5.41
CA ALA A 280 -11.47 -17.04 5.54
C ALA A 280 -12.24 -17.33 6.85
N ALA A 281 -12.09 -16.47 7.87
CA ALA A 281 -12.73 -16.63 9.18
C ALA A 281 -13.95 -15.73 9.42
N LEU A 282 -14.27 -14.84 8.46
CA LEU A 282 -15.39 -13.90 8.59
C LEU A 282 -16.74 -14.60 8.58
N ARG A 283 -17.67 -14.05 9.38
CA ARG A 283 -19.08 -14.44 9.44
C ARG A 283 -19.97 -13.31 8.91
N ALA A 284 -21.22 -13.63 8.61
CA ALA A 284 -22.22 -12.64 8.18
C ALA A 284 -22.31 -11.45 9.15
N SER A 285 -22.28 -11.70 10.46
CA SER A 285 -22.35 -10.64 11.49
C SER A 285 -21.20 -9.63 11.48
N ASP A 286 -20.13 -9.89 10.72
CA ASP A 286 -18.95 -9.04 10.65
C ASP A 286 -19.03 -7.98 9.54
N PHE A 287 -20.03 -8.07 8.65
CA PHE A 287 -20.25 -7.08 7.60
C PHE A 287 -20.51 -5.69 8.18
N CYS A 288 -20.02 -4.69 7.46
CA CYS A 288 -20.38 -3.29 7.66
C CYS A 288 -21.43 -2.89 6.61
N ARG A 289 -22.31 -1.94 6.94
CA ARG A 289 -23.11 -1.22 5.95
C ARG A 289 -22.39 0.07 5.58
N ALA A 290 -22.33 0.42 4.31
CA ALA A 290 -21.64 1.61 3.84
C ALA A 290 -22.42 2.34 2.73
N SER A 291 -22.26 3.65 2.70
CA SER A 291 -22.70 4.53 1.61
C SER A 291 -21.65 5.61 1.37
N THR A 292 -21.76 6.34 0.27
CA THR A 292 -20.87 7.46 -0.02
C THR A 292 -21.63 8.62 -0.60
N ASP A 293 -21.10 9.80 -0.38
CA ASP A 293 -21.34 10.97 -1.22
C ASP A 293 -20.10 11.15 -2.11
N LEU A 294 -20.27 10.92 -3.42
CA LEU A 294 -19.17 10.97 -4.39
C LEU A 294 -18.60 12.39 -4.55
N ALA A 295 -19.40 13.44 -4.31
CA ALA A 295 -18.91 14.81 -4.41
C ALA A 295 -17.99 15.16 -3.25
N THR A 296 -18.37 14.77 -2.02
CA THR A 296 -17.56 15.01 -0.82
C THR A 296 -16.50 13.93 -0.58
N ARG A 297 -16.57 12.79 -1.28
CA ARG A 297 -15.67 11.63 -1.16
C ARG A 297 -15.61 11.09 0.27
N VAL A 298 -16.76 11.09 0.94
CA VAL A 298 -16.90 10.58 2.30
C VAL A 298 -17.68 9.27 2.27
N VAL A 299 -17.00 8.17 2.60
CA VAL A 299 -17.62 6.88 2.89
C VAL A 299 -18.14 6.92 4.33
N ARG A 300 -19.45 6.74 4.49
CA ARG A 300 -20.12 6.61 5.79
C ARG A 300 -20.38 5.14 6.04
N GLY A 301 -19.76 4.59 7.07
CA GLY A 301 -19.87 3.19 7.44
C GLY A 301 -20.52 2.99 8.81
N VAL A 302 -21.26 1.89 8.96
CA VAL A 302 -21.85 1.42 10.20
C VAL A 302 -21.44 -0.04 10.41
N GLY A 303 -20.91 -0.38 11.57
CA GLY A 303 -20.54 -1.78 11.87
C GLY A 303 -19.57 -1.95 13.04
N ARG A 304 -19.22 -3.21 13.33
CA ARG A 304 -18.24 -3.57 14.37
C ARG A 304 -16.81 -3.25 13.96
N GLY A 305 -16.48 -3.48 12.69
CA GLY A 305 -15.17 -3.19 12.11
C GLY A 305 -15.15 -1.86 11.33
N ARG A 306 -13.98 -1.53 10.75
CA ARG A 306 -13.91 -0.51 9.69
C ARG A 306 -14.17 -1.18 8.35
N THR A 307 -14.87 -0.49 7.44
CA THR A 307 -15.11 -0.97 6.07
C THR A 307 -13.79 -1.29 5.34
N SER A 308 -13.87 -2.06 4.26
CA SER A 308 -12.74 -2.26 3.34
C SER A 308 -12.11 -0.92 2.92
N ILE A 309 -10.83 -0.94 2.58
CA ILE A 309 -10.16 0.24 1.99
C ILE A 309 -10.71 0.53 0.58
N ASP A 310 -11.22 -0.50 -0.09
CA ASP A 310 -11.78 -0.42 -1.44
C ASP A 310 -13.22 0.10 -1.47
N THR A 311 -13.85 0.31 -0.31
CA THR A 311 -15.28 0.65 -0.23
C THR A 311 -15.62 1.92 -1.02
N GLY A 312 -14.72 2.90 -1.07
CA GLY A 312 -14.90 4.09 -1.90
C GLY A 312 -14.98 3.76 -3.38
N MET A 313 -13.97 3.06 -3.90
CA MET A 313 -13.94 2.55 -5.29
C MET A 313 -15.18 1.69 -5.60
N GLN A 314 -15.56 0.78 -4.71
CA GLN A 314 -16.73 -0.09 -4.90
C GLN A 314 -18.03 0.70 -5.01
N LEU A 315 -18.23 1.67 -4.12
CA LEU A 315 -19.41 2.52 -4.15
C LEU A 315 -19.47 3.38 -5.43
N THR A 316 -18.32 3.81 -5.96
CA THR A 316 -18.23 4.42 -7.29
C THR A 316 -18.67 3.45 -8.38
N LEU A 317 -18.16 2.21 -8.38
CA LEU A 317 -18.58 1.21 -9.37
C LEU A 317 -20.08 0.91 -9.30
N TYR A 318 -20.66 0.80 -8.10
CA TYR A 318 -22.10 0.65 -7.93
C TYR A 318 -22.90 1.88 -8.36
N HIS A 319 -22.32 3.08 -8.34
CA HIS A 319 -22.99 4.27 -8.87
C HIS A 319 -23.02 4.24 -10.41
N GLU A 320 -21.86 3.95 -11.02
CA GLU A 320 -21.67 3.97 -12.48
C GLU A 320 -22.27 2.74 -13.18
N LEU A 321 -22.42 1.62 -12.48
CA LEU A 321 -22.95 0.36 -13.00
C LEU A 321 -24.18 -0.11 -12.17
N PRO A 322 -25.38 0.45 -12.42
CA PRO A 322 -26.60 0.11 -11.70
C PRO A 322 -26.97 -1.37 -11.75
N GLU A 323 -26.55 -2.08 -12.81
CA GLU A 323 -26.84 -3.49 -13.05
C GLU A 323 -26.08 -4.45 -12.11
N ILE A 324 -24.98 -3.99 -11.49
CA ILE A 324 -24.15 -4.82 -10.62
C ILE A 324 -24.77 -4.90 -9.23
N ALA A 325 -24.88 -6.11 -8.69
CA ALA A 325 -25.42 -6.40 -7.36
C ALA A 325 -24.31 -6.76 -6.35
N GLY A 326 -23.28 -7.48 -6.78
CA GLY A 326 -22.19 -7.99 -5.94
C GLY A 326 -20.80 -7.74 -6.54
N LEU A 327 -19.81 -7.52 -5.68
CA LEU A 327 -18.40 -7.43 -6.03
C LEU A 327 -17.59 -8.36 -5.15
N LEU A 328 -16.63 -9.04 -5.76
CA LEU A 328 -15.71 -9.96 -5.12
C LEU A 328 -14.28 -9.62 -5.55
N HIS A 329 -13.48 -9.13 -4.63
CA HIS A 329 -12.07 -8.80 -4.83
C HIS A 329 -11.19 -9.86 -4.17
N PHE A 330 -10.20 -10.40 -4.88
CA PHE A 330 -9.31 -11.43 -4.39
C PHE A 330 -7.91 -11.37 -5.02
N HIS A 331 -6.90 -11.88 -4.29
CA HIS A 331 -5.49 -11.85 -4.71
C HIS A 331 -4.97 -13.28 -4.88
N GLY A 332 -4.83 -13.72 -6.13
CA GLY A 332 -4.37 -15.07 -6.47
C GLY A 332 -4.74 -15.43 -7.90
N GLY A 333 -3.73 -15.74 -8.72
CA GLY A 333 -3.87 -16.08 -10.14
C GLY A 333 -4.06 -17.57 -10.34
N PHE A 334 -5.29 -18.04 -10.18
CA PHE A 334 -5.73 -19.42 -10.44
C PHE A 334 -5.82 -19.74 -11.95
N GLY A 335 -4.87 -19.25 -12.76
CA GLY A 335 -4.89 -19.37 -14.22
C GLY A 335 -5.91 -18.44 -14.91
N LEU A 336 -6.30 -17.35 -14.23
CA LEU A 336 -7.27 -16.38 -14.73
C LEU A 336 -6.81 -15.69 -16.01
N PHE A 337 -7.44 -16.06 -17.12
CA PHE A 337 -7.22 -15.43 -18.41
C PHE A 337 -8.27 -14.36 -18.64
N VAL A 338 -7.85 -13.10 -18.60
CA VAL A 338 -8.71 -11.95 -18.89
C VAL A 338 -8.03 -11.07 -19.96
N PRO A 339 -8.09 -11.46 -21.24
CA PRO A 339 -7.49 -10.69 -22.31
C PRO A 339 -8.17 -9.32 -22.40
N ASP A 340 -7.35 -8.29 -22.59
CA ASP A 340 -7.77 -6.90 -22.82
C ASP A 340 -8.65 -6.27 -21.72
N CYS A 341 -8.77 -6.91 -20.55
CA CYS A 341 -9.53 -6.42 -19.40
C CYS A 341 -8.63 -6.31 -18.17
N SER A 342 -7.62 -5.43 -18.26
CA SER A 342 -6.68 -5.15 -17.17
C SER A 342 -6.55 -3.65 -16.93
N THR A 343 -6.41 -3.24 -15.67
CA THR A 343 -6.12 -1.84 -15.33
C THR A 343 -4.69 -1.46 -15.70
N ALA A 344 -4.44 -0.21 -16.08
CA ALA A 344 -3.09 0.26 -16.36
C ALA A 344 -2.34 0.67 -15.07
N ILE A 345 -3.05 0.96 -13.98
CA ILE A 345 -2.45 1.27 -12.68
C ILE A 345 -1.90 -0.02 -12.05
N PRO A 346 -0.58 -0.08 -11.74
CA PRO A 346 0.06 -1.30 -11.25
C PRO A 346 -0.07 -1.46 -9.72
N HIS A 347 -1.04 -0.83 -9.06
CA HIS A 347 -1.12 -0.93 -7.59
C HIS A 347 -2.47 -0.50 -6.99
N PRO A 348 -2.83 -1.08 -5.82
CA PRO A 348 -4.02 -0.69 -5.05
C PRO A 348 -4.06 0.79 -4.71
N CYS A 349 -5.25 1.37 -4.73
CA CYS A 349 -5.49 2.57 -3.95
C CYS A 349 -6.91 2.71 -3.38
N GLY A 350 -7.89 1.92 -3.81
CA GLY A 350 -9.28 2.02 -3.34
C GLY A 350 -9.90 3.39 -3.65
N THR A 351 -9.50 4.02 -4.75
CA THR A 351 -9.84 5.41 -5.07
C THR A 351 -10.69 5.56 -6.34
N MET A 352 -11.12 6.80 -6.63
CA MET A 352 -11.83 7.13 -7.86
C MET A 352 -11.03 6.78 -9.11
N ASP A 353 -9.73 7.02 -9.10
CA ASP A 353 -8.88 6.79 -10.27
C ASP A 353 -8.82 5.28 -10.60
N GLU A 354 -8.83 4.42 -9.58
CA GLU A 354 -8.92 2.98 -9.76
C GLU A 354 -10.30 2.54 -10.28
N ALA A 355 -11.38 3.17 -9.82
CA ALA A 355 -12.71 2.92 -10.38
C ALA A 355 -12.78 3.30 -11.87
N GLU A 356 -12.21 4.45 -12.26
CA GLU A 356 -12.15 4.91 -13.65
C GLU A 356 -11.35 3.93 -14.54
N GLU A 357 -10.22 3.41 -14.05
CA GLU A 357 -9.44 2.39 -14.75
C GLU A 357 -10.19 1.07 -14.92
N ILE A 358 -10.91 0.62 -13.89
CA ILE A 358 -11.75 -0.59 -13.96
C ILE A 358 -12.85 -0.41 -15.02
N LEU A 359 -13.49 0.76 -15.06
CA LEU A 359 -14.52 1.09 -16.06
C LEU A 359 -13.92 1.15 -17.47
N ALA A 360 -12.73 1.73 -17.62
CA ALA A 360 -12.01 1.80 -18.89
C ALA A 360 -11.60 0.39 -19.39
N ALA A 361 -11.06 -0.46 -18.50
CA ALA A 361 -10.70 -1.84 -18.81
C ALA A 361 -11.92 -2.66 -19.25
N ARG A 362 -13.03 -2.53 -18.53
CA ARG A 362 -14.32 -3.15 -18.92
C ARG A 362 -14.76 -2.67 -20.30
N GLN A 363 -14.70 -1.37 -20.57
CA GLN A 363 -15.11 -0.81 -21.85
C GLN A 363 -14.22 -1.30 -23.00
N ALA A 364 -12.91 -1.41 -22.78
CA ALA A 364 -11.98 -1.95 -23.76
C ALA A 364 -12.30 -3.42 -24.11
N ALA A 365 -12.55 -4.24 -23.09
CA ALA A 365 -12.90 -5.65 -23.25
C ALA A 365 -14.22 -5.85 -24.03
N LEU A 366 -15.23 -5.00 -23.78
CA LEU A 366 -16.49 -5.02 -24.54
C LEU A 366 -16.30 -4.66 -26.02
N CYS A 367 -15.29 -3.87 -26.36
CA CYS A 367 -14.98 -3.49 -27.73
C CYS A 367 -14.12 -4.53 -28.47
N SER A 368 -13.27 -5.29 -27.77
CA SER A 368 -12.35 -6.26 -28.38
C SER A 368 -12.96 -7.66 -28.53
N TRP A 369 -13.92 -8.02 -27.69
CA TRP A 369 -14.57 -9.34 -27.70
C TRP A 369 -16.04 -9.24 -28.10
N SER A 370 -16.53 -10.21 -28.88
CA SER A 370 -17.97 -10.46 -29.03
C SER A 370 -18.53 -10.86 -27.65
N ASN A 371 -19.03 -9.86 -26.93
CA ASN A 371 -19.58 -9.88 -25.57
C ASN A 371 -19.96 -11.28 -24.99
N PRO A 372 -19.15 -11.87 -24.09
CA PRO A 372 -19.54 -13.10 -23.37
C PRO A 372 -20.36 -12.84 -22.10
N TYR A 373 -20.61 -11.58 -21.72
CA TYR A 373 -21.10 -11.21 -20.39
C TYR A 373 -22.63 -11.06 -20.36
N SER A 374 -23.33 -12.11 -19.93
CA SER A 374 -24.77 -12.05 -19.66
C SER A 374 -25.06 -11.36 -18.34
N GLY A 375 -26.07 -10.49 -18.27
CA GLY A 375 -26.57 -9.95 -16.99
C GLY A 375 -25.65 -8.93 -16.31
N GLY A 376 -24.70 -8.34 -17.03
CA GLY A 376 -23.83 -7.27 -16.52
C GLY A 376 -22.55 -7.74 -15.82
N ASP A 377 -22.37 -9.05 -15.64
CA ASP A 377 -21.20 -9.64 -14.95
C ASP A 377 -19.88 -9.30 -15.68
N PHE A 378 -18.78 -9.08 -14.97
CA PHE A 378 -17.46 -8.95 -15.59
C PHE A 378 -16.32 -9.26 -14.62
N LEU A 379 -15.17 -9.65 -15.15
CA LEU A 379 -13.94 -9.85 -14.38
C LEU A 379 -12.88 -8.88 -14.91
N VAL A 380 -12.21 -8.17 -14.00
CA VAL A 380 -11.06 -7.31 -14.34
C VAL A 380 -9.83 -7.79 -13.59
N HIS A 381 -8.71 -7.86 -14.30
CA HIS A 381 -7.41 -8.03 -13.67
C HIS A 381 -6.89 -6.65 -13.20
N LEU A 382 -6.72 -6.51 -11.90
CA LEU A 382 -6.11 -5.34 -11.29
C LEU A 382 -4.58 -5.56 -11.30
N THR A 383 -3.85 -4.84 -12.15
CA THR A 383 -2.42 -5.07 -12.37
C THR A 383 -1.63 -5.01 -11.05
N GLU A 384 -0.90 -6.08 -10.72
CA GLU A 384 -0.18 -6.30 -9.45
C GLU A 384 -1.07 -6.22 -8.19
N HIS A 385 -2.40 -6.28 -8.36
CA HIS A 385 -3.38 -6.14 -7.28
C HIS A 385 -4.52 -7.17 -7.35
N GLY A 386 -4.39 -8.25 -8.11
CA GLY A 386 -5.36 -9.35 -8.10
C GLY A 386 -6.52 -9.13 -9.06
N TYR A 387 -7.74 -9.51 -8.66
CA TYR A 387 -8.88 -9.56 -9.56
C TYR A 387 -10.16 -9.04 -8.89
N LEU A 388 -10.96 -8.31 -9.66
CA LEU A 388 -12.29 -7.86 -9.25
C LEU A 388 -13.35 -8.54 -10.13
N LEU A 389 -14.12 -9.44 -9.52
CA LEU A 389 -15.30 -10.07 -10.12
C LEU A 389 -16.54 -9.26 -9.74
N ALA A 390 -17.24 -8.74 -10.75
CA ALA A 390 -18.51 -8.05 -10.61
C ALA A 390 -19.65 -8.94 -11.11
N LEU A 391 -20.70 -9.02 -10.31
CA LEU A 391 -21.87 -9.87 -10.54
C LEU A 391 -23.13 -9.01 -10.52
N GLY A 392 -23.90 -9.05 -11.60
CA GLY A 392 -25.25 -8.53 -11.66
C GLY A 392 -26.26 -9.39 -10.92
N GLU A 393 -27.54 -9.06 -11.07
CA GLU A 393 -28.62 -9.78 -10.41
C GLU A 393 -28.62 -11.27 -10.76
N GLY A 394 -28.77 -12.11 -9.73
CA GLY A 394 -28.70 -13.57 -9.84
C GLY A 394 -27.29 -14.13 -10.13
N GLY A 395 -26.26 -13.30 -10.27
CA GLY A 395 -24.89 -13.74 -10.60
C GLY A 395 -24.28 -14.65 -9.53
N VAL A 396 -24.55 -14.38 -8.26
CA VAL A 396 -24.09 -15.23 -7.12
C VAL A 396 -24.61 -16.66 -7.28
N GLU A 397 -25.90 -16.82 -7.59
CA GLU A 397 -26.54 -18.14 -7.71
C GLU A 397 -26.07 -18.90 -8.96
N ARG A 398 -25.88 -18.18 -10.08
CA ARG A 398 -25.30 -18.76 -11.31
C ARG A 398 -23.88 -19.28 -11.05
N LEU A 399 -23.05 -18.46 -10.39
CA LEU A 399 -21.67 -18.81 -10.09
C LEU A 399 -21.59 -19.99 -9.11
N ARG A 400 -22.42 -19.98 -8.07
CA ARG A 400 -22.54 -21.09 -7.12
C ARG A 400 -22.92 -22.39 -7.81
N THR A 401 -23.95 -22.37 -8.65
CA THR A 401 -24.41 -23.56 -9.40
C THR A 401 -23.30 -24.13 -10.28
N SER A 402 -22.52 -23.26 -10.93
CA SER A 402 -21.40 -23.68 -11.77
C SER A 402 -20.25 -24.30 -10.95
N TRP A 403 -19.96 -23.74 -9.78
CA TRP A 403 -18.95 -24.28 -8.86
C TRP A 403 -19.33 -25.64 -8.29
N ASP A 404 -20.57 -25.78 -7.82
CA ASP A 404 -21.07 -27.04 -7.28
C ASP A 404 -21.01 -28.15 -8.35
N ALA A 405 -21.42 -27.85 -9.59
CA ALA A 405 -21.35 -28.79 -10.70
C ALA A 405 -19.91 -29.21 -11.05
N MET A 406 -18.96 -28.27 -11.04
CA MET A 406 -17.55 -28.53 -11.31
C MET A 406 -16.90 -29.37 -10.20
N GLN A 407 -17.24 -29.13 -8.94
CA GLN A 407 -16.81 -29.98 -7.83
C GLN A 407 -17.34 -31.42 -7.98
N ASP A 408 -18.60 -31.57 -8.37
CA ASP A 408 -19.20 -32.90 -8.58
C ASP A 408 -18.56 -33.64 -9.76
N GLU A 409 -18.32 -32.96 -10.88
CA GLU A 409 -17.62 -33.54 -12.04
C GLU A 409 -16.20 -33.97 -11.67
N TYR A 410 -15.49 -33.15 -10.89
CA TYR A 410 -14.15 -33.48 -10.42
C TYR A 410 -14.13 -34.70 -9.49
N ARG A 411 -15.05 -34.77 -8.51
CA ARG A 411 -15.19 -35.96 -7.64
C ARG A 411 -15.45 -37.22 -8.46
N GLN A 412 -16.35 -37.16 -9.44
CA GLN A 412 -16.62 -38.27 -10.34
C GLN A 412 -15.38 -38.68 -11.14
N HIS A 413 -14.58 -37.70 -11.60
CA HIS A 413 -13.32 -37.97 -12.28
C HIS A 413 -12.31 -38.69 -11.37
N LEU A 414 -12.14 -38.24 -10.11
CA LEU A 414 -11.25 -38.89 -9.15
C LEU A 414 -11.65 -40.35 -8.89
N VAL A 415 -12.94 -40.60 -8.71
CA VAL A 415 -13.49 -41.96 -8.58
C VAL A 415 -13.17 -42.80 -9.82
N ALA A 416 -13.33 -42.23 -11.02
CA ALA A 416 -13.09 -42.93 -12.28
C ALA A 416 -11.61 -43.30 -12.48
N VAL A 417 -10.67 -42.48 -12.00
CA VAL A 417 -9.22 -42.73 -12.11
C VAL A 417 -8.63 -43.46 -10.90
N GLY A 418 -9.46 -43.83 -9.91
CA GLY A 418 -9.02 -44.51 -8.69
C GLY A 418 -8.15 -43.65 -7.78
N ALA A 419 -8.25 -42.32 -7.88
CA ALA A 419 -7.53 -41.40 -7.01
C ALA A 419 -8.28 -41.21 -5.68
N PRO A 420 -7.57 -41.07 -4.55
CA PRO A 420 -8.20 -40.74 -3.27
C PRO A 420 -8.82 -39.33 -3.34
N GLU A 421 -10.03 -39.18 -2.81
CA GLU A 421 -10.71 -37.88 -2.70
C GLU A 421 -10.06 -36.96 -1.65
N ASP A 422 -9.36 -37.54 -0.67
CA ASP A 422 -8.87 -36.83 0.50
C ASP A 422 -7.64 -35.95 0.20
N GLY A 423 -7.68 -34.70 0.67
CA GLY A 423 -6.53 -33.79 0.71
C GLY A 423 -6.28 -32.97 -0.57
N LEU A 424 -7.14 -33.09 -1.59
CA LEU A 424 -7.07 -32.26 -2.80
C LEU A 424 -7.81 -30.93 -2.60
N THR A 425 -7.15 -29.83 -2.96
CA THR A 425 -7.76 -28.48 -2.96
C THR A 425 -8.06 -28.08 -4.40
N LEU A 426 -9.33 -27.81 -4.69
CA LEU A 426 -9.76 -27.30 -5.98
C LEU A 426 -9.56 -25.79 -6.04
N HIS A 427 -9.07 -25.31 -7.17
CA HIS A 427 -8.87 -23.90 -7.45
C HIS A 427 -9.68 -23.50 -8.67
N PRO A 428 -10.52 -22.46 -8.57
CA PRO A 428 -11.39 -22.07 -9.67
C PRO A 428 -10.61 -21.41 -10.82
N VAL A 429 -10.83 -21.88 -12.03
CA VAL A 429 -10.34 -21.27 -13.28
C VAL A 429 -11.49 -20.52 -13.94
N PHE A 430 -11.26 -19.24 -14.25
CA PHE A 430 -12.26 -18.41 -14.93
C PHE A 430 -11.79 -17.95 -16.31
N VAL A 431 -12.77 -17.83 -17.21
CA VAL A 431 -12.67 -17.13 -18.49
C VAL A 431 -13.74 -16.04 -18.47
N GLY A 432 -13.30 -14.79 -18.36
CA GLY A 432 -14.20 -13.69 -17.98
C GLY A 432 -14.84 -13.96 -16.62
N ALA A 433 -16.16 -13.77 -16.50
CA ALA A 433 -16.91 -14.07 -15.27
C ALA A 433 -17.39 -15.54 -15.17
N ARG A 434 -17.09 -16.37 -16.18
CA ARG A 434 -17.52 -17.77 -16.22
C ARG A 434 -16.46 -18.67 -15.60
N LEU A 435 -16.88 -19.51 -14.66
CA LEU A 435 -16.10 -20.64 -14.18
C LEU A 435 -16.03 -21.74 -15.26
N VAL A 436 -14.84 -22.22 -15.56
CA VAL A 436 -14.60 -23.21 -16.63
C VAL A 436 -13.82 -24.45 -16.20
N GLY A 437 -13.38 -24.53 -14.95
CA GLY A 437 -12.65 -25.69 -14.43
C GLY A 437 -12.08 -25.46 -13.05
#